data_AF-A0A8H7S2V3-F1
#
_entry.id   AF-A0A8H7S2V3-F1
#
_cell.length_a   1.000
_cell.length_b   1.000
_cell.length_c   1.000
_cell.angle_alpha   90.00
_cell.angle_beta   90.00
_cell.angle_gamma   90.00
#
_symmetry.space_group_name_H-M   'P 1'
#
loop_
_entity.id
_entity.type
_entity.pdbx_description
1 polymer ?
#
loop_
_entity_poly.entity_id
_entity_poly.type
_entity_poly.pdbx_seq_one_letter_code
_entity_poly.pdbx_strand_id
1 'polypeptide(L)'
;MPHKRLKASLRKKQEYKDITEQKAKEKKEAKKQEQQKAKEEAAELKIRKGEGLREFNERVNKKYQQDFIQAVKATKPLSLRKRRNREARKQKQQDKKQRQMDQYGGRDFDDLKDDVKFGEVADAPPTFTKIPKARGRGKETLEAKTREAVASDEDEGMKQLKASHKRKLQNMSASARKTLEGERGRAIELYRAKKAKKMVASGLTPLTS
;
A
#
# COMPACT_ATOMS: atom_id res chain seq x y z
N MET A 1 -47.58 2.23 57.78
CA MET A 1 -46.84 2.92 56.69
C MET A 1 -46.95 2.17 55.33
N PRO A 2 -48.10 2.17 54.63
CA PRO A 2 -48.26 1.45 53.35
C PRO A 2 -48.18 2.34 52.08
N HIS A 3 -48.29 3.66 52.19
CA HIS A 3 -48.38 4.56 51.04
C HIS A 3 -47.11 4.65 50.16
N LYS A 4 -45.93 4.29 50.68
CA LYS A 4 -44.67 4.35 49.91
C LYS A 4 -44.57 3.23 48.85
N ARG A 5 -45.13 2.04 49.12
CA ARG A 5 -45.08 0.89 48.19
C ARG A 5 -46.00 1.06 46.98
N LEU A 6 -47.18 1.65 47.18
CA LEU A 6 -48.13 1.97 46.09
C LEU A 6 -47.60 3.05 45.14
N LYS A 7 -46.93 4.09 45.66
CA LYS A 7 -46.31 5.13 44.82
C LYS A 7 -45.16 4.59 43.96
N ALA A 8 -44.36 3.65 44.48
CA ALA A 8 -43.27 3.02 43.74
C ALA A 8 -43.77 2.12 42.59
N SER A 9 -44.87 1.37 42.79
CA SER A 9 -45.43 0.51 41.74
C SER A 9 -46.09 1.30 40.61
N LEU A 10 -46.71 2.45 40.92
CA LEU A 10 -47.27 3.37 39.93
C LEU A 10 -46.19 4.01 39.05
N ARG A 11 -45.08 4.46 39.62
CA ARG A 11 -43.93 4.99 38.84
C ARG A 11 -43.33 3.95 37.91
N LYS A 12 -43.13 2.72 38.39
CA LYS A 12 -42.57 1.62 37.57
C LYS A 12 -43.48 1.25 36.39
N LYS A 13 -44.81 1.35 36.55
CA LYS A 13 -45.78 1.17 35.45
C LYS A 13 -45.76 2.32 34.44
N GLN A 14 -45.52 3.55 34.87
CA GLN A 14 -45.36 4.71 33.99
C GLN A 14 -44.08 4.60 33.17
N GLU A 15 -42.93 4.32 33.80
CA GLU A 15 -41.65 4.11 33.13
C GLU A 15 -41.73 3.01 32.05
N TYR A 16 -42.40 1.89 32.34
CA TYR A 16 -42.55 0.81 31.37
C TYR A 16 -43.40 1.22 30.16
N LYS A 17 -44.46 2.02 30.37
CA LYS A 17 -45.28 2.58 29.29
C LYS A 17 -44.46 3.53 28.41
N ASP A 18 -43.71 4.44 29.03
CA ASP A 18 -42.87 5.42 28.32
C ASP A 18 -41.81 4.72 27.46
N ILE A 19 -41.14 3.68 27.98
CA ILE A 19 -40.16 2.88 27.23
C ILE A 19 -40.83 2.16 26.04
N THR A 20 -42.03 1.60 26.22
CA THR A 20 -42.73 0.92 25.13
C THR A 20 -43.20 1.88 24.05
N GLU A 21 -43.63 3.08 24.43
CA GLU A 21 -44.04 4.12 23.50
C GLU A 21 -42.86 4.71 22.73
N GLN A 22 -41.72 4.91 23.40
CA GLN A 22 -40.46 5.32 22.75
C GLN A 22 -40.02 4.26 21.74
N LYS A 23 -39.97 2.97 22.10
CA LYS A 23 -39.64 1.89 21.17
C LYS A 23 -40.61 1.80 19.99
N ALA A 24 -41.90 2.09 20.20
CA ALA A 24 -42.88 2.11 19.12
C ALA A 24 -42.69 3.31 18.19
N LYS A 25 -42.33 4.49 18.72
CA LYS A 25 -42.01 5.69 17.94
C LYS A 25 -40.72 5.48 17.12
N GLU A 26 -39.66 4.98 17.75
CA GLU A 26 -38.39 4.64 17.08
C GLU A 26 -38.59 3.64 15.94
N LYS A 27 -39.40 2.58 16.15
CA LYS A 27 -39.74 1.62 15.08
C LYS A 27 -40.52 2.25 13.93
N LYS A 28 -41.43 3.19 14.22
CA LYS A 28 -42.18 3.90 13.17
C LYS A 28 -41.28 4.86 12.38
N GLU A 29 -40.35 5.53 13.05
CA GLU A 29 -39.37 6.42 12.41
C GLU A 29 -38.37 5.63 11.55
N ALA A 30 -37.83 4.52 12.06
CA ALA A 30 -36.96 3.64 11.30
C ALA A 30 -37.64 3.11 10.02
N LYS A 31 -38.90 2.68 10.11
CA LYS A 31 -39.68 2.25 8.93
C LYS A 31 -39.90 3.39 7.91
N LYS A 32 -40.14 4.62 8.37
CA LYS A 32 -40.27 5.78 7.47
C LYS A 32 -38.95 6.10 6.77
N GLN A 33 -37.83 6.05 7.49
CA GLN A 33 -36.51 6.27 6.91
C GLN A 33 -36.15 5.19 5.89
N GLU A 34 -36.48 3.93 6.16
CA GLU A 34 -36.24 2.82 5.23
C GLU A 34 -37.08 2.97 3.95
N GLN A 35 -38.35 3.36 4.06
CA GLN A 35 -39.20 3.65 2.91
C GLN A 35 -38.73 4.87 2.11
N GLN A 36 -38.21 5.91 2.76
CA GLN A 36 -37.64 7.07 2.09
C GLN A 36 -36.37 6.69 1.31
N LYS A 37 -35.46 5.94 1.92
CA LYS A 37 -34.25 5.43 1.27
C LYS A 37 -34.60 4.57 0.05
N ALA A 38 -35.55 3.65 0.17
CA ALA A 38 -35.96 2.81 -0.96
C ALA A 38 -36.54 3.64 -2.13
N LYS A 39 -37.27 4.72 -1.84
CA LYS A 39 -37.78 5.65 -2.87
C LYS A 39 -36.66 6.43 -3.54
N GLU A 40 -35.68 6.92 -2.77
CA GLU A 40 -34.51 7.62 -3.31
C GLU A 40 -33.66 6.69 -4.19
N GLU A 41 -33.47 5.44 -3.76
CA GLU A 41 -32.73 4.44 -4.54
C GLU A 41 -33.43 4.12 -5.87
N ALA A 42 -34.76 3.98 -5.85
CA ALA A 42 -35.55 3.75 -7.05
C ALA A 42 -35.57 4.96 -8.01
N ALA A 43 -35.54 6.18 -7.47
CA ALA A 43 -35.41 7.39 -8.29
C ALA A 43 -34.01 7.49 -8.90
N GLU A 44 -32.98 7.04 -8.19
CA GLU A 44 -31.61 7.02 -8.68
C GLU A 44 -31.42 5.98 -9.80
N LEU A 45 -32.14 4.86 -9.80
CA LEU A 45 -32.06 3.87 -10.89
C LEU A 45 -32.76 4.29 -12.20
N LYS A 46 -33.31 5.51 -12.26
CA LYS A 46 -33.88 6.09 -13.49
C LYS A 46 -32.86 7.01 -14.17
N ILE A 47 -32.94 7.08 -15.50
CA ILE A 47 -32.16 8.01 -16.30
C ILE A 47 -32.63 9.44 -15.98
N ARG A 48 -31.70 10.33 -15.65
CA ARG A 48 -32.01 11.74 -15.37
C ARG A 48 -32.28 12.50 -16.67
N LYS A 49 -33.05 13.58 -16.60
CA LYS A 49 -33.32 14.43 -17.77
C LYS A 49 -32.00 15.04 -18.25
N GLY A 50 -31.59 14.72 -19.49
CA GLY A 50 -30.33 15.18 -20.08
C GLY A 50 -29.11 14.28 -19.85
N GLU A 51 -29.24 13.18 -19.09
CA GLU A 51 -28.18 12.18 -18.90
C GLU A 51 -28.16 11.20 -20.09
N GLY A 52 -26.96 10.91 -20.61
CA GLY A 52 -26.79 9.86 -21.63
C GLY A 52 -26.81 8.45 -21.04
N LEU A 53 -27.12 7.43 -21.85
CA LEU A 53 -27.14 6.03 -21.38
C LEU A 53 -25.81 5.57 -20.77
N ARG A 54 -24.69 6.06 -21.32
CA ARG A 54 -23.34 5.76 -20.80
C ARG A 54 -23.15 6.29 -19.38
N GLU A 55 -23.50 7.54 -19.14
CA GLU A 55 -23.37 8.20 -17.83
C GLU A 55 -24.26 7.53 -16.79
N PHE A 56 -25.49 7.19 -17.19
CA PHE A 56 -26.41 6.40 -16.37
C PHE A 56 -25.78 5.08 -15.93
N ASN A 57 -25.21 4.31 -16.87
CA ASN A 57 -24.55 3.04 -16.57
C ASN A 57 -23.33 3.24 -15.66
N GLU A 58 -22.51 4.27 -15.87
CA GLU A 58 -21.38 4.57 -14.99
C GLU A 58 -21.83 4.90 -13.56
N ARG A 59 -22.91 5.66 -13.40
CA ARG A 59 -23.49 6.01 -12.10
C ARG A 59 -24.06 4.80 -11.38
N VAL A 60 -24.85 3.98 -12.08
CA VAL A 60 -25.38 2.71 -11.55
C VAL A 60 -24.24 1.79 -11.13
N ASN A 61 -23.21 1.63 -11.97
CA ASN A 61 -22.05 0.80 -11.66
C ASN A 61 -21.30 1.30 -10.43
N LYS A 62 -21.05 2.61 -10.31
CA LYS A 62 -20.38 3.20 -9.12
C LYS A 62 -21.17 2.94 -7.83
N LYS A 63 -22.50 3.02 -7.88
CA LYS A 63 -23.37 2.73 -6.73
C LYS A 63 -23.21 1.28 -6.26
N TYR A 64 -23.39 0.33 -7.18
CA TYR A 64 -23.28 -1.10 -6.85
C TYR A 64 -21.84 -1.58 -6.63
N GLN A 65 -20.83 -0.83 -7.09
CA GLN A 65 -19.43 -1.18 -6.89
C GLN A 65 -19.08 -1.30 -5.40
N GLN A 66 -19.64 -0.45 -4.55
CA GLN A 66 -19.39 -0.51 -3.10
C GLN A 66 -19.98 -1.78 -2.49
N ASP A 67 -21.23 -2.10 -2.82
CA ASP A 67 -21.92 -3.30 -2.34
C ASP A 67 -21.23 -4.56 -2.83
N PHE A 68 -20.82 -4.59 -4.10
CA PHE A 68 -20.02 -5.67 -4.67
C PHE A 68 -18.70 -5.86 -3.91
N ILE A 69 -17.97 -4.76 -3.66
CA ILE A 69 -16.72 -4.80 -2.88
C ILE A 69 -16.99 -5.31 -1.45
N GLN A 70 -18.10 -4.92 -0.82
CA GLN A 70 -18.49 -5.39 0.51
C GLN A 70 -18.83 -6.88 0.51
N ALA A 71 -19.61 -7.35 -0.47
CA ALA A 71 -19.92 -8.77 -0.64
C ALA A 71 -18.66 -9.61 -0.87
N VAL A 72 -17.72 -9.13 -1.68
CA VAL A 72 -16.42 -9.79 -1.89
C VAL A 72 -15.59 -9.83 -0.60
N LYS A 73 -15.59 -8.75 0.20
CA LYS A 73 -14.92 -8.74 1.52
C LYS A 73 -15.57 -9.70 2.51
N ALA A 74 -16.89 -9.82 2.49
CA ALA A 74 -17.65 -10.72 3.36
C ALA A 74 -17.40 -12.19 3.02
N THR A 75 -17.36 -12.52 1.73
CA THR A 75 -17.10 -13.89 1.26
C THR A 75 -15.64 -14.32 1.45
N LYS A 76 -14.70 -13.38 1.33
CA LYS A 76 -13.25 -13.64 1.45
C LYS A 76 -12.62 -12.75 2.53
N PRO A 77 -12.88 -13.02 3.82
CA PRO A 77 -12.29 -12.23 4.89
C PRO A 77 -10.76 -12.38 4.86
N LEU A 78 -10.05 -11.24 5.04
CA LEU A 78 -8.60 -11.30 5.15
C LEU A 78 -8.20 -12.05 6.43
N SER A 79 -7.16 -12.88 6.33
CA SER A 79 -6.58 -13.51 7.51
C SER A 79 -6.08 -12.46 8.51
N LEU A 80 -6.16 -12.77 9.80
CA LEU A 80 -5.75 -11.87 10.89
C LEU A 80 -4.32 -11.34 10.70
N ARG A 81 -3.41 -12.20 10.22
CA ARG A 81 -2.02 -11.82 9.90
C ARG A 81 -1.93 -10.77 8.79
N LYS A 82 -2.72 -10.90 7.71
CA LYS A 82 -2.75 -9.92 6.62
C LYS A 82 -3.36 -8.59 7.09
N ARG A 83 -4.38 -8.62 7.94
CA ARG A 83 -4.99 -7.42 8.54
C ARG A 83 -3.97 -6.64 9.38
N ARG A 84 -3.30 -7.30 10.33
CA ARG A 84 -2.25 -6.70 11.17
C ARG A 84 -1.11 -6.09 10.34
N ASN A 85 -0.64 -6.80 9.31
CA ASN A 85 0.41 -6.27 8.44
C ASN A 85 -0.02 -5.03 7.64
N ARG A 86 -1.30 -4.98 7.24
CA ARG A 86 -1.83 -3.81 6.52
C ARG A 86 -1.96 -2.61 7.45
N GLU A 87 -2.42 -2.80 8.67
CA GLU A 87 -2.49 -1.77 9.71
C GLU A 87 -1.09 -1.24 10.05
N ALA A 88 -0.11 -2.12 10.26
CA ALA A 88 1.28 -1.71 10.50
C ALA A 88 1.88 -0.91 9.33
N ARG A 89 1.53 -1.23 8.08
CA ARG A 89 1.94 -0.44 6.92
C ARG A 89 1.30 0.94 6.88
N LYS A 90 0.01 1.04 7.22
CA LYS A 90 -0.70 2.33 7.31
C LYS A 90 -0.11 3.20 8.40
N GLN A 91 0.15 2.64 9.59
CA GLN A 91 0.81 3.33 10.70
C GLN A 91 2.18 3.85 10.27
N LYS A 92 3.04 3.01 9.70
CA LYS A 92 4.36 3.46 9.18
C LYS A 92 4.26 4.59 8.16
N GLN A 93 3.24 4.60 7.30
CA GLN A 93 3.01 5.68 6.35
C GLN A 93 2.58 6.97 7.05
N GLN A 94 1.68 6.87 8.03
CA GLN A 94 1.27 8.00 8.85
C GLN A 94 2.44 8.54 9.66
N ASP A 95 3.21 7.68 10.33
CA ASP A 95 4.41 8.07 11.09
C ASP A 95 5.45 8.75 10.19
N LYS A 96 5.63 8.26 8.97
CA LYS A 96 6.55 8.89 8.00
C LYS A 96 6.05 10.28 7.60
N LYS A 97 4.75 10.43 7.32
CA LYS A 97 4.15 11.72 7.00
C LYS A 97 4.24 12.67 8.20
N GLN A 98 3.95 12.19 9.39
CA GLN A 98 4.06 12.97 10.62
C GLN A 98 5.50 13.44 10.82
N ARG A 99 6.49 12.55 10.74
CA ARG A 99 7.91 12.93 10.82
C ARG A 99 8.31 13.96 9.76
N GLN A 100 7.77 13.87 8.55
CA GLN A 100 8.02 14.87 7.51
C GLN A 100 7.36 16.21 7.85
N MET A 101 6.15 16.21 8.40
CA MET A 101 5.49 17.42 8.89
C MET A 101 6.21 18.00 10.11
N ASP A 102 6.71 17.17 11.03
CA ASP A 102 7.46 17.64 12.20
C ASP A 102 8.84 18.19 11.77
N GLN A 103 9.47 17.59 10.76
CA GLN A 103 10.80 17.99 10.27
C GLN A 103 10.75 19.21 9.33
N TYR A 104 9.69 19.35 8.52
CA TYR A 104 9.61 20.35 7.45
C TYR A 104 8.33 21.19 7.48
N GLY A 105 7.25 20.70 8.10
CA GLY A 105 5.93 21.34 8.10
C GLY A 105 5.76 22.46 9.14
N GLY A 106 6.82 22.85 9.84
CA GLY A 106 6.87 24.04 10.71
C GLY A 106 8.02 25.00 10.38
N ARG A 107 8.70 24.84 9.24
CA ARG A 107 9.60 25.86 8.71
C ARG A 107 8.76 26.84 7.91
N ASP A 108 8.31 27.89 8.57
CA ASP A 108 7.69 29.02 7.89
C ASP A 108 8.72 29.65 6.94
N PHE A 109 8.31 29.90 5.70
CA PHE A 109 9.15 30.53 4.69
C PHE A 109 9.40 32.03 4.98
N ASP A 110 8.85 32.56 6.08
CA ASP A 110 8.93 33.96 6.45
C ASP A 110 10.37 34.40 6.79
N ASP A 111 11.21 33.47 7.28
CA ASP A 111 12.63 33.71 7.53
C ASP A 111 13.55 33.32 6.35
N LEU A 112 12.99 32.83 5.23
CA LEU A 112 13.77 32.44 4.06
C LEU A 112 14.24 33.69 3.30
N LYS A 113 15.41 34.22 3.67
CA LYS A 113 16.10 35.28 2.93
C LYS A 113 16.93 34.67 1.80
N ASP A 114 16.67 35.11 0.57
CA ASP A 114 17.40 34.72 -0.62
C ASP A 114 18.69 35.54 -0.73
N ASP A 115 19.66 35.26 0.14
CA ASP A 115 20.98 35.89 0.13
C ASP A 115 21.90 35.27 -0.95
N VAL A 116 21.36 35.02 -2.14
CA VAL A 116 22.13 34.51 -3.29
C VAL A 116 22.84 35.69 -3.94
N LYS A 117 24.18 35.73 -3.84
CA LYS A 117 24.98 36.79 -4.45
C LYS A 117 24.89 36.68 -5.97
N PHE A 118 24.61 37.79 -6.64
CA PHE A 118 24.55 37.85 -8.09
C PHE A 118 25.90 37.44 -8.69
N GLY A 119 25.97 36.26 -9.32
CA GLY A 119 27.20 35.66 -9.82
C GLY A 119 27.58 34.31 -9.19
N GLU A 120 26.89 33.87 -8.13
CA GLU A 120 26.98 32.50 -7.64
C GLU A 120 26.19 31.59 -8.61
N VAL A 121 26.89 31.09 -9.63
CA VAL A 121 26.35 30.07 -10.54
C VAL A 121 26.08 28.84 -9.68
N ALA A 122 24.82 28.39 -9.65
CA ALA A 122 24.41 27.16 -8.97
C ALA A 122 25.45 26.07 -9.21
N ASP A 123 25.90 25.40 -8.13
CA ASP A 123 26.84 24.30 -8.19
C ASP A 123 26.50 23.40 -9.39
N ALA A 124 27.49 23.20 -10.26
CA ALA A 124 27.31 22.43 -11.48
C ALA A 124 26.60 21.10 -11.12
N PRO A 125 25.57 20.70 -11.89
CA PRO A 125 24.80 19.52 -11.56
C PRO A 125 25.76 18.35 -11.35
N PRO A 126 25.54 17.51 -10.32
CA PRO A 126 26.47 16.46 -9.94
C PRO A 126 26.80 15.61 -11.16
N THR A 127 28.05 15.68 -11.60
CA THR A 127 28.51 14.91 -12.75
C THR A 127 28.58 13.44 -12.36
N PHE A 128 28.05 12.55 -13.20
CA PHE A 128 28.18 11.11 -12.98
C PHE A 128 29.65 10.69 -12.99
N THR A 129 30.26 10.53 -11.81
CA THR A 129 31.63 10.01 -11.62
C THR A 129 31.76 8.51 -11.91
N LYS A 130 30.66 7.84 -12.29
CA LYS A 130 30.69 6.42 -12.66
C LYS A 130 31.36 6.23 -14.00
N ILE A 131 32.64 5.89 -13.95
CA ILE A 131 33.38 5.32 -15.08
C ILE A 131 32.56 4.12 -15.61
N PRO A 132 32.20 4.11 -16.91
CA PRO A 132 31.45 2.99 -17.48
C PRO A 132 32.24 1.69 -17.28
N LYS A 133 31.56 0.62 -16.84
CA LYS A 133 32.19 -0.69 -16.69
C LYS A 133 32.74 -1.15 -18.04
N ALA A 134 34.06 -1.25 -18.14
CA ALA A 134 34.73 -1.82 -19.30
C ALA A 134 34.20 -3.24 -19.57
N ARG A 135 33.83 -3.51 -20.83
CA ARG A 135 33.40 -4.84 -21.30
C ARG A 135 34.52 -5.42 -22.17
N GLY A 136 34.81 -6.71 -21.99
CA GLY A 136 35.87 -7.41 -22.74
C GLY A 136 37.25 -7.31 -22.10
N ARG A 137 38.31 -7.35 -22.91
CA ARG A 137 39.72 -7.48 -22.46
C ARG A 137 40.23 -6.34 -21.56
N GLY A 138 39.57 -5.18 -21.56
CA GLY A 138 39.87 -4.07 -20.65
C GLY A 138 39.42 -4.28 -19.20
N LYS A 139 38.71 -5.38 -18.89
CA LYS A 139 38.24 -5.69 -17.53
C LYS A 139 39.37 -6.14 -16.61
N GLU A 140 40.31 -6.94 -17.11
CA GLU A 140 41.42 -7.49 -16.30
C GLU A 140 42.40 -6.40 -15.87
N THR A 141 42.71 -5.46 -16.76
CA THR A 141 43.59 -4.31 -16.47
C THR A 141 42.97 -3.32 -15.49
N LEU A 142 41.64 -3.16 -15.53
CA LEU A 142 40.92 -2.25 -14.63
C LEU A 142 40.71 -2.88 -13.25
N GLU A 143 40.49 -4.20 -13.18
CA GLU A 143 40.42 -4.97 -11.93
C GLU A 143 41.78 -5.05 -11.21
N ALA A 144 42.89 -5.12 -11.94
CA ALA A 144 44.23 -5.06 -11.36
C ALA A 144 44.49 -3.69 -10.71
N LYS A 145 44.22 -2.59 -11.42
CA LYS A 145 44.38 -1.23 -10.89
C LYS A 145 43.44 -0.90 -9.73
N THR A 146 42.20 -1.41 -9.75
CA THR A 146 41.28 -1.22 -8.61
C THR A 146 41.64 -2.08 -7.40
N ARG A 147 42.28 -3.24 -7.56
CA ARG A 147 42.77 -4.01 -6.40
C ARG A 147 43.93 -3.32 -5.69
N GLU A 148 44.81 -2.65 -6.44
CA GLU A 148 45.94 -1.91 -5.88
C GLU A 148 45.46 -0.66 -5.12
N ALA A 149 44.48 0.07 -5.65
CA ALA A 149 43.91 1.25 -5.01
C ALA A 149 43.01 0.95 -3.79
N VAL A 150 42.47 -0.26 -3.68
CA VAL A 150 41.53 -0.67 -2.61
C VAL A 150 42.25 -1.34 -1.44
N ALA A 151 43.54 -1.66 -1.57
CA ALA A 151 44.32 -2.23 -0.47
C ALA A 151 44.77 -1.17 0.57
N SER A 152 44.75 0.13 0.25
CA SER A 152 45.26 1.17 1.16
C SER A 152 44.22 1.83 2.07
N ASP A 153 42.91 1.73 1.81
CA ASP A 153 41.86 2.46 2.56
C ASP A 153 40.50 1.71 2.61
N GLU A 154 40.45 0.48 3.15
CA GLU A 154 39.15 -0.19 3.39
C GLU A 154 38.68 -0.09 4.83
N ASP A 155 37.66 0.75 5.05
CA ASP A 155 36.80 0.81 6.22
C ASP A 155 36.24 -0.58 6.61
N GLU A 156 36.29 -0.90 7.91
CA GLU A 156 35.87 -2.22 8.45
C GLU A 156 34.43 -2.62 8.05
N GLY A 157 33.55 -1.64 7.81
CA GLY A 157 32.17 -1.86 7.37
C GLY A 157 32.06 -2.53 5.99
N MET A 158 32.97 -2.23 5.06
CA MET A 158 32.98 -2.85 3.73
C MET A 158 33.48 -4.29 3.76
N LYS A 159 34.40 -4.58 4.69
CA LYS A 159 34.92 -5.93 4.93
C LYS A 159 33.84 -6.87 5.48
N GLN A 160 33.01 -6.39 6.40
CA GLN A 160 31.87 -7.14 6.95
C GLN A 160 30.77 -7.42 5.90
N LEU A 161 30.50 -6.46 5.02
CA LEU A 161 29.55 -6.65 3.91
C LEU A 161 30.06 -7.71 2.92
N LYS A 162 31.33 -7.67 2.54
CA LYS A 162 31.91 -8.70 1.67
C LYS A 162 31.94 -10.08 2.35
N ALA A 163 32.19 -10.15 3.65
CA ALA A 163 32.16 -11.39 4.41
C ALA A 163 30.75 -11.99 4.52
N SER A 164 29.71 -11.16 4.68
CA SER A 164 28.32 -11.63 4.70
C SER A 164 27.86 -12.17 3.35
N HIS A 165 28.33 -11.59 2.24
CA HIS A 165 28.05 -12.07 0.88
C HIS A 165 28.79 -13.37 0.49
N LYS A 166 29.84 -13.75 1.22
CA LYS A 166 30.60 -15.00 0.98
C LYS A 166 30.08 -16.20 1.79
N ARG A 167 29.01 -16.06 2.58
CA ARG A 167 28.50 -17.16 3.41
C ARG A 167 27.96 -18.30 2.54
N LYS A 168 28.40 -19.54 2.80
CA LYS A 168 27.88 -20.75 2.15
C LYS A 168 26.39 -20.90 2.44
N LEU A 169 25.60 -21.32 1.46
CA LEU A 169 24.14 -21.51 1.59
C LEU A 169 23.75 -22.38 2.81
N GLN A 170 24.56 -23.40 3.10
CA GLN A 170 24.36 -24.30 4.25
C GLN A 170 24.40 -23.57 5.60
N ASN A 171 25.15 -22.47 5.69
CA ASN A 171 25.32 -21.69 6.92
C ASN A 171 24.30 -20.53 7.03
N MET A 172 23.32 -20.47 6.12
CA MET A 172 22.25 -19.47 6.16
C MET A 172 21.02 -19.97 6.92
N SER A 173 20.29 -19.04 7.54
CA SER A 173 19.01 -19.36 8.18
C SER A 173 18.02 -19.92 7.16
N ALA A 174 17.09 -20.76 7.62
CA ALA A 174 16.10 -21.41 6.75
C ALA A 174 15.23 -20.39 5.98
N SER A 175 14.93 -19.24 6.59
CA SER A 175 14.18 -18.15 5.95
C SER A 175 14.97 -17.48 4.82
N ALA A 176 16.26 -17.24 5.03
CA ALA A 176 17.13 -16.66 4.03
C ALA A 176 17.36 -17.60 2.84
N ARG A 177 17.56 -18.92 3.10
CA ARG A 177 17.66 -19.94 2.04
C ARG A 177 16.41 -19.98 1.16
N LYS A 178 15.23 -20.01 1.77
CA LYS A 178 13.95 -20.02 1.04
C LYS A 178 13.77 -18.79 0.15
N THR A 179 14.28 -17.63 0.58
CA THR A 179 14.22 -16.39 -0.21
C THR A 179 15.12 -16.49 -1.44
N LEU A 180 16.38 -16.93 -1.25
CA LEU A 180 17.34 -17.12 -2.35
C LEU A 180 16.89 -18.19 -3.34
N GLU A 181 16.30 -19.29 -2.88
CA GLU A 181 15.74 -20.33 -3.74
C GLU A 181 14.55 -19.82 -4.56
N GLY A 182 13.67 -19.03 -3.94
CA GLY A 182 12.55 -18.39 -4.65
C GLY A 182 13.02 -17.39 -5.71
N GLU A 183 14.04 -16.59 -5.41
CA GLU A 183 14.67 -15.68 -6.38
C GLU A 183 15.36 -16.43 -7.51
N ARG A 184 16.07 -17.52 -7.20
CA ARG A 184 16.70 -18.40 -8.19
C ARG A 184 15.66 -19.02 -9.12
N GLY A 185 14.53 -19.48 -8.59
CA GLY A 185 13.41 -20.00 -9.40
C GLY A 185 12.88 -18.97 -10.39
N ARG A 186 12.57 -17.75 -9.91
CA ARG A 186 12.12 -16.65 -10.76
C ARG A 186 13.14 -16.28 -11.84
N ALA A 187 14.43 -16.24 -11.50
CA ALA A 187 15.49 -15.94 -12.47
C ALA A 187 15.59 -17.01 -13.56
N ILE A 188 15.44 -18.29 -13.21
CA ILE A 188 15.42 -19.40 -14.15
C ILE A 188 14.20 -19.31 -15.08
N GLU A 189 13.01 -19.04 -14.54
CA GLU A 189 11.79 -18.87 -15.34
C GLU A 189 11.91 -17.70 -16.33
N LEU A 190 12.38 -16.54 -15.86
CA LEU A 190 12.62 -15.38 -16.72
C LEU A 190 13.64 -15.70 -17.81
N TYR A 191 14.71 -16.42 -17.47
CA TYR A 191 15.71 -16.85 -18.44
C TYR A 191 15.13 -17.81 -19.48
N ARG A 192 14.34 -18.80 -19.04
CA ARG A 192 13.64 -19.74 -19.94
C ARG A 192 12.69 -19.01 -20.88
N ALA A 193 11.87 -18.09 -20.36
CA ALA A 193 10.96 -17.28 -21.16
C ALA A 193 11.72 -16.40 -22.16
N LYS A 194 12.81 -15.74 -21.74
CA LYS A 194 13.65 -14.92 -22.62
C LYS A 194 14.32 -15.77 -23.70
N LYS A 195 14.79 -16.97 -23.35
CA LYS A 195 15.38 -17.92 -24.30
C LYS A 195 14.34 -18.39 -25.31
N ALA A 196 13.13 -18.76 -24.87
CA ALA A 196 12.03 -19.13 -25.75
C ALA A 196 11.68 -18.00 -26.74
N LYS A 197 11.56 -16.76 -26.26
CA LYS A 197 11.36 -15.58 -27.14
C LYS A 197 12.48 -15.42 -28.17
N LYS A 198 13.74 -15.64 -27.76
CA LYS A 198 14.89 -15.58 -28.67
C LYS A 198 14.84 -16.66 -29.74
N MET A 199 14.44 -17.88 -29.39
CA MET A 199 14.30 -19.00 -30.34
C MET A 199 13.20 -18.73 -31.37
N VAL A 200 12.05 -18.23 -30.91
CA VAL A 200 10.95 -17.80 -31.80
C VAL A 200 11.41 -16.68 -32.74
N ALA A 201 12.12 -15.67 -32.22
CA ALA A 201 12.63 -14.57 -33.02
C ALA A 201 13.69 -15.00 -34.06
N SER A 202 14.45 -16.07 -33.79
CA SER A 202 15.39 -16.66 -34.76
C SER A 202 14.74 -17.66 -35.73
N GLY A 203 13.41 -17.74 -35.77
CA GLY A 203 12.67 -18.65 -36.66
C GLY A 203 12.74 -20.13 -36.26
N LEU A 204 13.27 -20.44 -35.07
CA LEU A 204 13.37 -21.81 -34.56
C LEU A 204 12.24 -22.03 -33.55
N THR A 205 11.11 -22.52 -34.02
CA THR A 205 9.99 -22.88 -33.13
C THR A 205 10.41 -24.07 -32.27
N PRO A 206 10.29 -23.99 -30.93
CA PRO A 206 10.47 -25.18 -30.10
C PRO A 206 9.36 -26.18 -30.46
N LEU A 207 9.73 -27.36 -30.94
CA LEU A 207 8.86 -28.53 -31.02
C LEU A 207 8.38 -28.83 -29.59
N THR A 208 7.17 -28.39 -29.28
CA THR A 208 6.46 -28.79 -28.07
C THR A 208 5.90 -30.19 -28.32
N SER A 209 6.52 -31.20 -27.70
CA SER A 209 5.91 -32.54 -27.52
C SER A 209 4.92 -32.51 -26.37
#